data_AF-A0A2E3A228-F1
#
_entry.id   AF-A0A2E3A228-F1
#
_cell.length_a   1.000
_cell.length_b   1.000
_cell.length_c   1.000
_cell.angle_alpha   90.00
_cell.angle_beta   90.00
_cell.angle_gamma   90.00
#
_symmetry.space_group_name_H-M   'P 1'
#
loop_
_entity.id
_entity.type
_entity.pdbx_description
1 polymer ?
#
loop_
_entity_poly.entity_id
_entity_poly.type
_entity_poly.pdbx_seq_one_letter_code
_entity_poly.pdbx_strand_id
1 'polypeptide(L)'
;MRDEDWIISLTAFIAFAAYIGGCVKGRNTPRSFFFSASNIWMIGFTVFVMHFISAFHYKYEWSHVKALEFTAKQTFEITGVETSIGLYFNYFFTLTWLCDLLWLKLANQSYENRPRWLSHTIHGFMAFMWFNATVIFGSPIGQLIGGIAFLGLGILWVNRQKIMGRSVR
;
A
#
# COMPACT_ATOMS: atom_id res chain seq x y z
N MET A 1 11.05 -12.93 -18.62
CA MET A 1 11.03 -12.52 -17.21
C MET A 1 12.04 -13.40 -16.49
N ARG A 2 12.95 -12.83 -15.70
CA ARG A 2 13.81 -13.65 -14.84
C ARG A 2 12.95 -14.26 -13.73
N ASP A 3 13.35 -15.41 -13.22
CA ASP A 3 12.65 -16.13 -12.12
C ASP A 3 12.60 -15.34 -10.80
N GLU A 4 13.13 -14.12 -10.75
CA GLU A 4 13.24 -13.30 -9.55
C GLU A 4 12.19 -12.16 -9.56
N ASP A 5 11.77 -11.74 -10.76
CA ASP A 5 10.79 -10.67 -10.94
C ASP A 5 9.39 -11.08 -10.44
N TRP A 6 9.06 -12.37 -10.49
CA TRP A 6 7.76 -12.87 -10.03
C TRP A 6 7.67 -12.86 -8.50
N ILE A 7 8.76 -13.10 -7.77
CA ILE A 7 8.79 -13.06 -6.29
C ILE A 7 8.56 -11.63 -5.81
N ILE A 8 9.27 -10.68 -6.42
CA ILE A 8 9.12 -9.25 -6.11
C ILE A 8 7.68 -8.80 -6.39
N SER A 9 7.10 -9.22 -7.52
CA SER A 9 5.71 -8.88 -7.87
C SER A 9 4.71 -9.54 -6.91
N LEU A 10 4.88 -10.82 -6.60
CA LEU A 10 3.98 -11.57 -5.72
C LEU A 10 3.94 -10.97 -4.31
N THR A 11 5.11 -10.68 -3.73
CA THR A 11 5.20 -10.04 -2.42
C THR A 11 4.54 -8.66 -2.41
N ALA A 12 4.68 -7.86 -3.47
CA ALA A 12 3.96 -6.60 -3.61
C ALA A 12 2.43 -6.79 -3.65
N PHE A 13 1.92 -7.76 -4.41
CA PHE A 13 0.48 -8.02 -4.50
C PHE A 13 -0.11 -8.54 -3.18
N ILE A 14 0.61 -9.40 -2.46
CA ILE A 14 0.15 -9.89 -1.15
C ILE A 14 0.09 -8.72 -0.15
N ALA A 15 1.10 -7.85 -0.14
CA ALA A 15 1.08 -6.64 0.70
C ALA A 15 -0.07 -5.69 0.32
N PHE A 16 -0.34 -5.52 -0.98
CA PHE A 16 -1.47 -4.73 -1.46
C PHE A 16 -2.81 -5.32 -1.03
N ALA A 17 -3.00 -6.65 -1.20
CA ALA A 17 -4.21 -7.34 -0.78
C ALA A 17 -4.44 -7.23 0.74
N ALA A 18 -3.37 -7.30 1.55
CA ALA A 18 -3.45 -7.09 2.98
C ALA A 18 -3.85 -5.64 3.34
N TYR A 19 -3.32 -4.65 2.61
CA TYR A 19 -3.72 -3.25 2.77
C TYR A 19 -5.21 -3.03 2.46
N ILE A 20 -5.69 -3.56 1.31
CA ILE A 20 -7.10 -3.51 0.92
C ILE A 20 -7.98 -4.21 1.96
N GLY A 21 -7.56 -5.41 2.40
CA GLY A 21 -8.26 -6.18 3.43
C GLY A 21 -8.37 -5.42 4.75
N GLY A 22 -7.30 -4.74 5.17
CA GLY A 22 -7.28 -3.86 6.35
C GLY A 22 -8.23 -2.66 6.21
N CYS A 23 -8.32 -2.05 5.03
CA CYS A 23 -9.22 -0.92 4.77
C CYS A 23 -10.70 -1.34 4.69
N VAL A 24 -10.99 -2.49 4.09
CA VAL A 24 -12.36 -3.01 3.93
C VAL A 24 -12.92 -3.54 5.25
N LYS A 25 -12.07 -4.18 6.06
CA LYS A 25 -12.39 -4.63 7.42
C LYS A 25 -12.46 -3.44 8.38
N GLY A 26 -13.54 -2.66 8.24
CA GLY A 26 -13.83 -1.53 9.12
C GLY A 26 -14.06 -1.95 10.57
N ARG A 27 -14.03 -1.00 11.50
CA ARG A 27 -14.24 -1.19 12.96
C ARG A 27 -15.47 -2.06 13.33
N ASN A 28 -16.48 -2.17 12.45
CA ASN A 28 -17.74 -2.87 12.70
C ASN A 28 -17.91 -4.22 11.99
N THR A 29 -16.87 -4.78 11.35
CA THR A 29 -17.00 -6.13 10.77
C THR A 29 -17.11 -7.21 11.86
N PRO A 30 -18.07 -8.16 11.75
CA PRO A 30 -18.24 -9.24 12.71
C PRO A 30 -16.93 -10.01 12.93
N ARG A 31 -16.71 -10.45 14.16
CA ARG A 31 -15.51 -11.11 14.70
C ARG A 31 -15.17 -12.47 14.04
N SER A 32 -15.88 -12.89 12.99
CA SER A 32 -15.86 -14.25 12.43
C SER A 32 -14.77 -14.54 11.40
N PHE A 33 -13.97 -13.54 10.98
CA PHE A 33 -12.82 -13.79 10.10
C PHE A 33 -11.56 -14.02 10.94
N PHE A 34 -10.91 -15.18 10.78
CA PHE A 34 -9.81 -15.76 11.56
C PHE A 34 -8.65 -14.82 12.00
N PHE A 35 -8.44 -13.67 11.35
CA PHE A 35 -7.37 -12.72 11.71
C PHE A 35 -7.91 -11.35 12.15
N SER A 36 -7.45 -10.82 13.29
CA SER A 36 -7.71 -9.43 13.70
C SER A 36 -7.21 -8.44 12.62
N ALA A 37 -7.89 -7.30 12.45
CA ALA A 37 -7.46 -6.26 11.50
C ALA A 37 -6.02 -5.79 11.78
N SER A 38 -5.62 -5.73 13.06
CA SER A 38 -4.24 -5.44 13.48
C SER A 38 -3.23 -6.48 12.98
N ASN A 39 -3.61 -7.77 12.93
CA ASN A 39 -2.72 -8.83 12.45
C ASN A 39 -2.59 -8.80 10.92
N ILE A 40 -3.68 -8.52 10.20
CA ILE A 40 -3.65 -8.34 8.74
C ILE A 40 -2.76 -7.14 8.39
N TRP A 41 -2.88 -6.03 9.13
CA TRP A 41 -2.06 -4.84 8.94
C TRP A 41 -0.56 -5.11 9.14
N MET A 42 -0.22 -5.86 10.19
CA MET A 42 1.15 -6.27 10.47
C MET A 42 1.70 -7.24 9.43
N ILE A 43 0.93 -8.24 9.03
CA ILE A 43 1.33 -9.18 7.97
C ILE A 43 1.58 -8.42 6.65
N GLY A 44 0.69 -7.48 6.30
CA GLY A 44 0.86 -6.62 5.13
C GLY A 44 2.17 -5.83 5.16
N PHE A 45 2.50 -5.22 6.30
CA PHE A 45 3.77 -4.52 6.48
C PHE A 45 4.97 -5.47 6.37
N THR A 46 4.93 -6.63 7.03
CA THR A 46 6.03 -7.61 6.98
C THR A 46 6.28 -8.08 5.54
N VAL A 47 5.23 -8.40 4.80
CA VAL A 47 5.36 -8.81 3.40
C VAL A 47 5.86 -7.67 2.53
N PHE A 48 5.47 -6.42 2.81
CA PHE A 48 6.00 -5.24 2.12
C PHE A 48 7.50 -5.03 2.40
N VAL A 49 7.96 -5.25 3.63
CA VAL A 49 9.40 -5.22 3.96
C VAL A 49 10.15 -6.35 3.24
N MET A 50 9.58 -7.54 3.16
CA MET A 50 10.15 -8.63 2.37
C MET A 50 10.26 -8.25 0.89
N HIS A 51 9.22 -7.65 0.30
CA HIS A 51 9.26 -7.10 -1.06
C HIS A 51 10.42 -6.11 -1.24
N PHE A 52 10.55 -5.16 -0.30
CA PHE A 52 11.61 -4.15 -0.32
C PHE A 52 13.01 -4.79 -0.28
N ILE A 53 13.22 -5.75 0.62
CA ILE A 53 14.49 -6.48 0.75
C ILE A 53 14.77 -7.29 -0.53
N SER A 54 13.77 -7.98 -1.08
CA SER A 54 13.92 -8.73 -2.34
C SER A 54 14.29 -7.81 -3.50
N ALA A 55 13.68 -6.62 -3.60
CA ALA A 55 14.06 -5.64 -4.63
C ALA A 55 15.53 -5.18 -4.46
N PHE A 56 15.95 -4.90 -3.23
CA PHE A 56 17.33 -4.51 -2.94
C PHE A 56 18.34 -5.61 -3.23
N HIS A 57 17.99 -6.85 -2.90
CA HIS A 57 18.86 -8.00 -3.09
C HIS A 57 18.99 -8.36 -4.58
N TYR A 58 17.88 -8.52 -5.30
CA TYR A 58 17.87 -9.05 -6.67
C TYR A 58 18.04 -7.97 -7.76
N LYS A 59 17.54 -6.75 -7.55
CA LYS A 59 17.60 -5.68 -8.58
C LYS A 59 18.69 -4.65 -8.34
N TYR A 60 18.94 -4.31 -7.08
CA TYR A 60 19.84 -3.21 -6.75
C TYR A 60 21.21 -3.66 -6.26
N GLU A 61 21.42 -4.97 -6.05
CA GLU A 61 22.66 -5.56 -5.52
C GLU A 61 23.13 -4.83 -4.25
N TRP A 62 22.18 -4.40 -3.41
CA TRP A 62 22.41 -3.59 -2.22
C TRP A 62 23.07 -2.21 -2.46
N SER A 63 23.19 -1.77 -3.72
CA SER A 63 23.69 -0.44 -4.07
C SER A 63 22.56 0.58 -4.15
N HIS A 64 22.64 1.59 -3.28
CA HIS A 64 21.68 2.71 -3.31
C HIS A 64 21.76 3.51 -4.61
N VAL A 65 22.96 3.64 -5.20
CA VAL A 65 23.17 4.32 -6.48
C VAL A 65 22.44 3.57 -7.61
N LYS A 66 22.56 2.24 -7.66
CA LYS A 66 21.83 1.42 -8.65
C LYS A 66 20.32 1.54 -8.47
N ALA A 67 19.82 1.63 -7.24
CA ALA A 67 18.39 1.85 -6.98
C ALA A 67 17.90 3.21 -7.49
N LEU A 68 18.70 4.27 -7.32
CA LEU A 68 18.40 5.61 -7.83
C LEU A 68 18.39 5.64 -9.37
N GLU A 69 19.41 5.06 -10.01
CA GLU A 69 19.53 4.98 -11.48
C GLU A 69 18.37 4.17 -12.07
N PHE A 70 18.05 3.01 -11.48
CA PHE A 70 16.94 2.18 -11.94
C PHE A 70 15.60 2.93 -11.82
N THR A 71 15.38 3.64 -10.72
CA THR A 71 14.15 4.42 -10.51
C THR A 71 14.07 5.62 -11.46
N ALA A 72 15.19 6.32 -11.70
CA ALA A 72 15.25 7.42 -12.66
C ALA A 72 14.90 6.95 -14.08
N LYS A 73 15.50 5.83 -14.50
CA LYS A 73 15.23 5.22 -15.80
C LYS A 73 13.77 4.80 -15.95
N GLN A 74 13.22 4.10 -14.96
CA GLN A 74 11.82 3.66 -14.98
C GLN A 74 10.86 4.86 -15.02
N THR A 75 11.18 5.93 -14.30
CA THR A 75 10.36 7.14 -14.29
C THR A 75 10.43 7.87 -15.62
N PHE A 76 11.61 7.93 -16.24
CA PHE A 76 11.78 8.49 -17.57
C PHE A 76 10.99 7.71 -18.64
N GLU A 77 11.02 6.39 -18.61
CA GLU A 77 10.30 5.53 -19.57
C GLU A 77 8.77 5.75 -19.53
N ILE A 78 8.21 6.06 -18.36
CA ILE A 78 6.76 6.22 -18.17
C ILE A 78 6.30 7.67 -18.25
N THR A 79 7.07 8.60 -17.68
CA THR A 79 6.66 10.01 -17.53
C THR A 79 7.44 10.98 -18.42
N GLY A 80 8.54 10.53 -19.03
CA GLY A 80 9.47 11.38 -19.78
C GLY A 80 10.40 12.22 -18.89
N VAL A 81 10.30 12.13 -17.56
CA VAL A 81 11.12 12.88 -16.61
C VAL A 81 12.10 11.95 -15.91
N GLU A 82 13.39 12.25 -15.99
CA GLU A 82 14.43 11.52 -15.29
C GLU A 82 14.48 11.96 -13.83
N THR A 83 13.81 11.20 -12.95
CA THR A 83 13.80 11.49 -11.51
C THR A 83 13.77 10.22 -10.67
N SER A 84 14.59 10.19 -9.63
CA SER A 84 14.60 9.09 -8.64
C SER A 84 13.71 9.37 -7.44
N ILE A 85 12.90 10.44 -7.46
CA ILE A 85 12.12 10.88 -6.29
C ILE A 85 11.15 9.80 -5.80
N GLY A 86 10.66 8.95 -6.69
CA GLY A 86 9.79 7.82 -6.36
C GLY A 86 10.42 6.85 -5.33
N LEU A 87 11.75 6.71 -5.33
CA LEU A 87 12.45 5.87 -4.36
C LEU A 87 12.34 6.43 -2.94
N TYR A 88 12.47 7.76 -2.78
CA TYR A 88 12.28 8.42 -1.50
C TYR A 88 10.84 8.35 -1.00
N PHE A 89 9.86 8.45 -1.92
CA PHE A 89 8.45 8.22 -1.58
C PHE A 89 8.21 6.81 -1.07
N ASN A 90 8.87 5.79 -1.65
CA ASN A 90 8.81 4.42 -1.14
C ASN A 90 9.41 4.29 0.27
N TYR A 91 10.53 4.97 0.56
CA TYR A 91 11.08 4.98 1.93
C TYR A 91 10.13 5.65 2.92
N PHE A 92 9.56 6.80 2.53
CA PHE A 92 8.59 7.51 3.35
C PHE A 92 7.32 6.68 3.58
N PHE A 93 6.87 5.92 2.58
CA PHE A 93 5.79 4.95 2.69
C PHE A 93 6.11 3.85 3.71
N THR A 94 7.30 3.24 3.64
CA THR A 94 7.75 2.24 4.61
C THR A 94 7.71 2.80 6.04
N LEU A 95 8.28 4.00 6.24
CA LEU A 95 8.32 4.65 7.54
C LEU A 95 6.92 5.00 8.05
N THR A 96 6.05 5.53 7.18
CA THR A 96 4.67 5.87 7.54
C THR A 96 3.90 4.64 8.01
N TRP A 97 4.01 3.51 7.28
CA TRP A 97 3.37 2.27 7.69
C TRP A 97 3.93 1.73 9.02
N LEU A 98 5.26 1.77 9.18
CA LEU A 98 5.90 1.35 10.43
C LEU A 98 5.43 2.19 11.62
N CYS A 99 5.41 3.52 11.49
CA CYS A 99 4.95 4.42 12.54
C CYS A 99 3.47 4.18 12.89
N ASP A 100 2.60 4.00 11.90
CA ASP A 100 1.18 3.68 12.13
C ASP A 100 1.01 2.32 12.84
N LEU A 101 1.80 1.31 12.45
CA LEU A 101 1.80 0.00 13.10
C LEU A 101 2.32 0.06 14.55
N LEU A 102 3.41 0.79 14.79
CA LEU A 102 3.97 0.98 16.13
C LEU A 102 2.99 1.75 17.02
N TRP A 103 2.32 2.78 16.49
CA TRP A 103 1.28 3.51 17.22
C TRP A 103 0.13 2.59 17.60
N LEU A 104 -0.36 1.77 16.66
CA LEU A 104 -1.40 0.77 16.93
C LEU A 104 -0.99 -0.22 18.03
N LYS A 105 0.26 -0.68 18.06
CA LYS A 105 0.73 -1.69 19.02
C LYS A 105 1.12 -1.12 20.38
N LEU A 106 1.80 0.01 20.42
CA LEU A 106 2.38 0.58 21.64
C LEU A 106 1.44 1.54 22.35
N ALA A 107 0.50 2.15 21.63
CA ALA A 107 -0.40 3.16 22.19
C ALA A 107 -1.82 3.02 21.64
N ASN A 108 -2.41 1.82 21.77
CA ASN A 108 -3.73 1.50 21.21
C ASN A 108 -4.83 2.48 21.63
N GLN A 109 -4.85 2.95 22.89
CA GLN A 109 -5.83 3.94 23.36
C GLN A 109 -5.68 5.30 22.63
N SER A 110 -4.44 5.75 22.41
CA SER A 110 -4.17 6.98 21.65
C SER A 110 -4.51 6.80 20.17
N TYR A 111 -4.17 5.64 19.60
CA TYR A 111 -4.50 5.28 18.22
C TYR A 111 -6.01 5.26 17.99
N GLU A 112 -6.78 4.75 18.95
CA GLU A 112 -8.24 4.71 18.85
C GLU A 112 -8.88 6.11 18.89
N ASN A 113 -8.25 7.04 19.63
CA ASN A 113 -8.67 8.43 19.79
C ASN A 113 -8.08 9.38 18.72
N ARG A 114 -7.39 8.85 17.70
CA ARG A 114 -6.71 9.67 16.70
C ARG A 114 -7.69 10.58 15.93
N PRO A 115 -7.28 11.82 15.60
CA PRO A 115 -8.09 12.71 14.78
C PRO A 115 -8.42 12.06 13.43
N ARG A 116 -9.67 12.20 12.98
CA ARG A 116 -10.11 11.61 11.71
C ARG A 116 -9.28 12.12 10.54
N TRP A 117 -8.92 13.41 10.49
CA TRP A 117 -8.12 13.96 9.39
C TRP A 117 -6.79 13.23 9.21
N LEU A 118 -6.08 12.94 10.31
CA LEU A 118 -4.79 12.26 10.27
C LEU A 118 -4.92 10.83 9.72
N SER A 119 -5.99 10.12 10.12
CA SER A 119 -6.33 8.83 9.55
C SER A 119 -6.56 8.92 8.03
N HIS A 120 -7.30 9.93 7.55
CA HIS A 120 -7.52 10.12 6.12
C HIS A 120 -6.23 10.48 5.37
N THR A 121 -5.35 11.29 5.97
CA THR A 121 -4.06 11.65 5.38
C THR A 121 -3.15 10.42 5.24
N ILE A 122 -3.02 9.60 6.29
CA ILE A 122 -2.18 8.39 6.25
C ILE A 122 -2.71 7.41 5.20
N HIS A 123 -4.00 7.05 5.26
CA HIS A 123 -4.57 6.11 4.30
C HIS A 123 -4.66 6.69 2.88
N GLY A 124 -4.85 8.01 2.73
CA GLY A 124 -4.83 8.69 1.44
C GLY A 124 -3.45 8.64 0.80
N PHE A 125 -2.40 8.94 1.57
CA PHE A 125 -1.01 8.81 1.13
C PHE A 125 -0.67 7.36 0.76
N MET A 126 -1.05 6.39 1.59
CA MET A 126 -0.81 4.98 1.30
C MET A 126 -1.56 4.51 0.04
N ALA A 127 -2.81 4.93 -0.14
CA ALA A 127 -3.58 4.64 -1.34
C ALA A 127 -2.95 5.27 -2.59
N PHE A 128 -2.47 6.51 -2.49
CA PHE A 128 -1.74 7.17 -3.58
C PHE A 128 -0.48 6.38 -3.97
N MET A 129 0.29 5.90 -3.00
CA MET A 129 1.48 5.09 -3.26
C MET A 129 1.14 3.77 -3.94
N TRP A 130 0.10 3.07 -3.47
CA TRP A 130 -0.38 1.85 -4.11
C TRP A 130 -0.91 2.09 -5.53
N PHE A 131 -1.60 3.21 -5.77
CA PHE A 131 -2.08 3.59 -7.09
C PHE A 131 -0.92 3.80 -8.06
N ASN A 132 0.10 4.56 -7.65
CA ASN A 132 1.30 4.74 -8.46
C ASN A 132 1.97 3.40 -8.73
N ALA A 133 2.20 2.58 -7.69
CA ALA A 133 2.89 1.30 -7.83
C ALA A 133 2.17 0.29 -8.72
N THR A 134 0.83 0.25 -8.69
CA THR A 134 0.04 -0.76 -9.42
C THR A 134 -0.48 -0.27 -10.76
N VAL A 135 -1.01 0.96 -10.84
CA VAL A 135 -1.70 1.49 -12.02
C VAL A 135 -0.77 2.24 -12.95
N ILE A 136 0.18 3.00 -12.41
CA ILE A 136 1.11 3.81 -13.24
C ILE A 136 2.37 3.00 -13.58
N PHE A 137 3.02 2.46 -12.55
CA PHE A 137 4.32 1.80 -12.67
C PHE A 137 4.24 0.26 -12.69
N GLY A 138 3.02 -0.30 -12.54
CA GLY A 138 2.82 -1.73 -12.51
C GLY A 138 3.01 -2.40 -13.87
N SER A 139 3.24 -3.71 -13.86
CA SER A 139 3.18 -4.54 -15.08
C SER A 139 1.75 -4.54 -15.66
N PRO A 140 1.52 -4.93 -16.91
CA PRO A 140 0.17 -4.92 -17.50
C PRO A 140 -0.88 -5.66 -16.65
N ILE A 141 -0.50 -6.80 -16.06
CA ILE A 141 -1.37 -7.55 -15.13
C ILE A 141 -1.57 -6.76 -13.83
N GLY A 142 -0.52 -6.13 -13.31
CA GLY A 142 -0.61 -5.28 -12.13
C GLY A 142 -1.49 -4.05 -12.31
N GLN A 143 -1.46 -3.43 -13.49
CA GLN A 143 -2.32 -2.30 -13.84
C GLN A 143 -3.80 -2.70 -13.88
N LEU A 144 -4.10 -3.88 -14.45
CA LEU A 144 -5.45 -4.44 -14.44
C LEU A 144 -5.94 -4.73 -13.02
N ILE A 145 -5.16 -5.46 -12.22
CA ILE A 145 -5.51 -5.81 -10.84
C ILE A 145 -5.69 -4.55 -9.99
N GLY A 146 -4.74 -3.60 -10.09
CA GLY A 146 -4.79 -2.32 -9.41
C GLY A 146 -6.03 -1.52 -9.80
N GLY A 147 -6.28 -1.38 -11.11
CA GLY A 147 -7.44 -0.68 -11.64
C GLY A 147 -8.76 -1.24 -11.10
N ILE A 148 -8.94 -2.56 -11.15
CA ILE A 148 -10.13 -3.25 -10.62
C ILE A 148 -10.27 -3.00 -9.11
N ALA A 149 -9.17 -3.11 -8.35
CA ALA A 149 -9.20 -2.91 -6.90
C ALA A 149 -9.58 -1.46 -6.52
N PHE A 150 -9.02 -0.45 -7.20
CA PHE A 150 -9.34 0.95 -6.97
C PHE A 150 -10.77 1.30 -7.37
N LEU A 151 -11.26 0.75 -8.49
CA LEU A 151 -12.67 0.88 -8.89
C LEU A 151 -13.60 0.26 -7.84
N GLY A 152 -13.28 -0.95 -7.37
CA GLY A 152 -14.04 -1.63 -6.32
C GLY A 152 -14.10 -0.83 -5.02
N LEU A 153 -12.96 -0.27 -4.57
CA LEU A 153 -12.92 0.63 -3.41
C LEU A 153 -13.78 1.88 -3.61
N GLY A 154 -13.72 2.51 -4.80
CA GLY A 154 -14.54 3.68 -5.13
C GLY A 154 -16.04 3.38 -5.07
N ILE A 155 -16.46 2.25 -5.66
CA ILE A 155 -17.86 1.78 -5.62
C ILE A 155 -18.31 1.54 -4.18
N LEU A 156 -17.50 0.85 -3.38
CA LEU A 156 -17.78 0.60 -1.96
C LEU A 156 -17.91 1.90 -1.17
N TRP A 157 -17.05 2.87 -1.42
CA TRP A 157 -17.10 4.17 -0.76
C TRP A 157 -18.39 4.93 -1.10
N VAL A 158 -18.74 5.02 -2.39
CA VAL A 158 -19.99 5.67 -2.84
C VAL A 158 -21.22 4.97 -2.26
N ASN A 159 -21.24 3.64 -2.24
CA ASN A 159 -22.35 2.87 -1.67
C ASN A 159 -22.50 3.10 -0.17
N ARG A 160 -21.39 3.19 0.58
CA ARG A 160 -21.42 3.51 2.02
C ARG A 160 -21.96 4.91 2.29
N GLN A 161 -21.59 5.91 1.48
CA GLN A 161 -22.14 7.27 1.58
C GLN A 161 -23.64 7.30 1.33
N LYS A 162 -24.13 6.56 0.32
CA LYS A 162 -25.56 6.45 0.01
C LYS A 162 -26.38 5.83 1.15
N ILE A 163 -25.85 4.80 1.81
CA ILE A 163 -26.52 4.14 2.95
C ILE A 163 -26.59 5.10 4.15
N MET A 164 -25.48 5.77 4.48
CA MET A 164 -25.45 6.74 5.59
C MET A 164 -26.34 7.96 5.33
N GLY A 165 -26.37 8.47 4.10
CA GLY A 165 -27.24 9.57 3.69
C GLY A 165 -28.74 9.23 3.64
N ARG A 166 -29.10 7.94 3.56
CA ARG A 166 -30.48 7.45 3.67
C ARG A 166 -30.93 7.23 5.12
N SER A 167 -30.02 7.06 6.06
CA SER A 167 -30.33 6.85 7.50
C SER A 167 -30.63 8.15 8.25
N VAL A 168 -30.33 9.31 7.67
CA VAL A 168 -30.48 10.64 8.30
C VAL A 168 -31.73 11.36 7.78
N ARG A 169 -32.57 10.69 6.99
CA ARG A 169 -33.78 11.27 6.40
C ARG A 169 -35.03 10.52 6.83
#